data_AF-A0A7L2TQ23-F1
#
_entry.id   AF-A0A7L2TQ23-F1
#
_cell.length_a   1.000
_cell.length_b   1.000
_cell.length_c   1.000
_cell.angle_alpha   90.00
_cell.angle_beta   90.00
_cell.angle_gamma   90.00
#
_symmetry.space_group_name_H-M   'P 1'
#
loop_
_entity.id
_entity.type
_entity.pdbx_description
1 polymer ?
#
loop_
_entity_poly.entity_id
_entity_poly.type
_entity_poly.pdbx_seq_one_letter_code
_entity_poly.pdbx_strand_id
1 'polypeptide(L)' 'PCLYCRSLPRCDPGMEPTRIGEENFQFECKPCENGTYSSGRSGWCHNWTDCESRGFLTLRRGNSTHNSVC' A
#
# COMPACT_ATOMS: atom_id res chain seq x y z
N PRO A 1 11.29 -22.17 10.75
CA PRO A 1 10.83 -21.25 11.81
C PRO A 1 11.80 -20.06 11.96
N CYS A 2 11.30 -18.83 11.86
CA CYS A 2 12.11 -17.64 12.09
C CYS A 2 12.15 -17.36 13.60
N LEU A 3 13.35 -17.26 14.18
CA LEU A 3 13.56 -17.09 15.63
C LEU A 3 13.18 -15.69 16.13
N TYR A 4 13.09 -14.70 15.23
CA TYR A 4 12.82 -13.29 15.53
C TYR A 4 11.84 -12.66 14.53
N CYS A 5 10.65 -13.24 14.37
CA CYS A 5 9.56 -12.59 13.64
C CYS A 5 9.14 -11.30 14.35
N ARG A 6 9.50 -10.13 13.81
CA ARG A 6 8.85 -8.86 14.18
C ARG A 6 7.55 -8.72 13.41
N SER A 7 6.49 -8.34 14.11
CA SER A 7 5.25 -7.90 13.48
C SER A 7 5.50 -6.61 12.72
N LEU A 8 4.89 -6.49 11.52
CA LEU A 8 4.88 -5.24 10.78
C LEU A 8 4.17 -4.14 11.61
N PRO A 9 4.63 -2.88 11.54
CA PRO A 9 3.93 -1.77 12.14
C PRO A 9 2.55 -1.60 11.51
N ARG A 10 1.58 -1.15 12.30
CA ARG A 10 0.27 -0.75 11.78
C ARG A 10 0.41 0.62 11.15
N CYS A 11 0.56 0.64 9.83
CA CYS A 11 0.60 1.88 9.06
C CYS A 11 -0.81 2.45 8.87
N ASP A 12 -0.90 3.78 8.84
CA ASP A 12 -2.14 4.49 8.52
C ASP A 12 -2.54 4.28 7.06
N PRO A 13 -3.82 4.53 6.70
CA PRO A 13 -4.26 4.49 5.32
C PRO A 13 -3.36 5.34 4.41
N GLY A 14 -3.03 4.81 3.25
CA GLY A 14 -2.09 5.41 2.31
C GLY A 14 -0.62 5.32 2.67
N MET A 15 -0.29 4.46 3.63
CA MET A 15 1.07 4.06 3.92
C MET A 15 1.23 2.54 3.83
N GLU A 16 2.46 2.10 3.56
CA GLU A 16 2.87 0.71 3.60
C GLU A 16 4.12 0.50 4.45
N PRO A 17 4.24 -0.66 5.10
CA PRO A 17 5.46 -1.02 5.82
C PRO A 17 6.60 -1.31 4.83
N THR A 18 7.69 -0.59 4.95
CA THR A 18 8.92 -0.80 4.19
C THR A 18 10.04 -1.28 5.09
N ARG A 19 10.90 -2.15 4.55
CA ARG A 19 12.10 -2.63 5.25
C ARG A 19 13.23 -1.64 5.03
N ILE A 20 13.81 -1.14 6.11
CA ILE A 20 14.96 -0.22 6.07
C ILE A 20 16.15 -0.87 6.77
N GLY A 21 17.32 -0.80 6.15
CA GLY A 21 18.55 -1.44 6.62
C GLY A 21 18.79 -2.81 5.97
N GLU A 22 20.08 -3.15 5.81
CA GLU A 22 20.53 -4.38 5.14
C GLU A 22 20.81 -5.50 6.16
N GLU A 23 21.61 -5.21 7.19
CA GLU A 23 21.99 -6.18 8.23
C GLU A 23 21.05 -6.17 9.44
N ASN A 24 20.72 -4.97 9.95
CA ASN A 24 19.74 -4.76 11.02
C ASN A 24 18.51 -4.06 10.47
N PHE A 25 17.57 -4.84 9.93
CA PHE A 25 16.40 -4.26 9.30
C PHE A 25 15.33 -3.84 10.32
N GLN A 26 14.74 -2.67 10.08
CA GLN A 26 13.57 -2.16 10.77
C GLN A 26 12.42 -2.00 9.77
N PHE A 27 11.21 -1.91 10.30
CA PHE A 27 10.02 -1.65 9.50
C PHE A 27 9.52 -0.25 9.81
N GLU A 28 9.41 0.58 8.79
CA GLU A 28 8.84 1.92 8.87
C GLU A 28 7.67 2.06 7.91
N CYS A 29 6.79 3.02 8.16
CA CYS A 29 5.68 3.31 7.27
C CYS A 29 6.10 4.38 6.26
N LYS A 30 6.11 4.03 4.98
CA LYS A 30 6.29 4.99 3.88
C LYS A 30 4.97 5.28 3.18
N PRO A 31 4.78 6.47 2.60
CA PRO A 31 3.59 6.75 1.80
C PRO A 31 3.51 5.87 0.55
N CYS A 32 2.29 5.52 0.14
CA CYS A 32 2.04 4.82 -1.12
C CYS A 32 2.50 5.65 -2.32
N GLU A 33 3.07 4.97 -3.31
CA GLU A 33 3.45 5.60 -4.58
C GLU A 33 2.21 6.01 -5.38
N ASN A 34 2.38 7.03 -6.22
CA ASN A 34 1.30 7.48 -7.10
C ASN A 34 0.88 6.35 -8.05
N GLY A 35 -0.41 6.01 -8.06
CA GLY A 35 -0.90 4.80 -8.74
C GLY A 35 -1.21 3.64 -7.80
N THR A 36 -0.92 3.77 -6.50
CA THR A 36 -1.24 2.77 -5.49
C THR A 36 -2.05 3.34 -4.33
N TYR A 37 -2.75 2.47 -3.61
CA TYR A 37 -3.59 2.83 -2.47
C TYR A 37 -3.51 1.80 -1.34
N SER A 38 -3.74 2.25 -0.12
CA SER A 38 -3.93 1.41 1.06
C SER A 38 -5.12 1.92 1.87
N SER A 39 -6.19 1.13 1.94
CA SER A 39 -7.47 1.52 2.55
C SER A 39 -7.59 1.19 4.05
N GLY A 40 -6.68 0.38 4.61
CA GLY A 40 -6.81 -0.15 5.97
C GLY A 40 -5.51 -0.12 6.78
N ARG A 41 -5.62 -0.33 8.09
CA ARG A 41 -4.52 -0.29 9.09
C ARG A 41 -3.47 -1.41 9.00
N SER A 42 -3.38 -2.08 7.86
CA SER A 42 -2.52 -3.27 7.70
C SER A 42 -2.29 -3.65 6.24
N GLY A 43 -2.37 -2.70 5.31
CA GLY A 43 -2.28 -2.97 3.88
C GLY A 43 -0.98 -2.46 3.29
N TRP A 44 -0.24 -3.35 2.65
CA TRP A 44 0.67 -2.98 1.57
C TRP A 44 -0.05 -2.11 0.54
N CYS A 45 0.67 -1.26 -0.18
CA CYS A 45 0.04 -0.46 -1.22
C CYS A 45 -0.36 -1.36 -2.38
N HIS A 46 -1.62 -1.27 -2.80
CA HIS A 46 -2.16 -2.00 -3.94
C HIS A 46 -2.31 -1.06 -5.13
N ASN A 47 -2.05 -1.55 -6.34
CA ASN A 47 -2.29 -0.74 -7.54
C ASN A 47 -3.76 -0.33 -7.65
N TRP A 48 -4.00 0.90 -8.11
CA TRP A 48 -5.33 1.35 -8.49
C TRP A 48 -5.90 0.44 -9.57
N THR A 49 -7.21 0.23 -9.52
CA THR A 49 -7.91 -0.46 -10.59
C THR A 49 -7.84 0.38 -11.86
N ASP A 50 -7.29 -0.22 -12.91
CA ASP A 50 -7.33 0.33 -14.26
C ASP A 50 -8.70 0.01 -14.88
N CYS A 51 -9.57 1.01 -14.88
CA CYS A 51 -10.91 0.91 -15.45
C CYS A 51 -10.87 0.74 -16.98
N GLU A 52 -9.93 1.40 -17.66
CA GLU A 52 -9.83 1.38 -19.12
C GLU A 52 -9.44 0.00 -19.63
N SER A 53 -8.54 -0.70 -18.92
CA SER A 53 -8.19 -2.10 -19.22
C SER A 53 -9.39 -3.05 -19.21
N ARG A 54 -10.46 -2.67 -18.47
CA ARG A 54 -11.71 -3.42 -18.35
C ARG A 54 -12.83 -2.87 -19.23
N GLY A 55 -12.55 -1.85 -20.05
CA GLY A 55 -13.54 -1.18 -20.89
C GLY A 55 -14.50 -0.25 -20.15
N PHE A 56 -14.19 0.11 -18.90
CA PHE A 56 -14.96 1.07 -18.11
C PHE A 56 -14.29 2.45 -18.10
N LEU A 57 -15.10 3.49 -17.91
CA LEU A 57 -14.60 4.84 -17.67
C LEU A 57 -14.25 5.00 -16.19
N THR A 58 -13.13 5.65 -15.90
CA THR A 58 -12.76 6.00 -14.52
C THR A 58 -13.66 7.12 -14.02
N LEU A 59 -14.65 6.79 -13.17
CA LEU A 59 -15.55 7.76 -12.56
C LEU A 59 -14.85 8.60 -11.49
N ARG A 60 -13.99 7.96 -10.69
CA ARG A 60 -13.20 8.64 -9.66
C ARG A 60 -11.80 8.05 -9.62
N ARG A 61 -10.79 8.89 -9.82
CA ARG A 61 -9.39 8.47 -9.70
C ARG A 61 -9.09 8.05 -8.27
N GLY A 62 -8.33 6.96 -8.11
CA GLY A 62 -7.79 6.56 -6.83
C GLY A 62 -6.82 7.59 -6.26
N ASN A 63 -6.58 7.50 -4.97
CA ASN A 63 -5.57 8.26 -4.23
C ASN A 63 -4.75 7.28 -3.38
N SER A 64 -3.79 7.78 -2.60
CA SER A 64 -3.04 6.94 -1.66
C SER A 64 -3.95 6.18 -0.67
N THR A 65 -5.12 6.70 -0.32
CA THR A 65 -6.01 6.07 0.68
C THR A 65 -7.17 5.26 0.09
N HIS A 66 -7.50 5.44 -1.20
CA HIS A 66 -8.69 4.87 -1.82
C HIS A 66 -8.41 4.40 -3.24
N ASN A 67 -9.08 3.32 -3.65
CA ASN A 67 -8.99 2.81 -5.01
C ASN A 67 -9.68 3.74 -6.04
N SER A 68 -9.32 3.58 -7.31
CA SER A 68 -10.11 4.09 -8.42
C SER A 68 -11.50 3.45 -8.45
N VAL A 69 -12.50 4.25 -8.79
CA VAL A 69 -13.88 3.80 -9.02
C VAL A 69 -14.16 3.87 -10.52
N CYS A 70 -14.54 2.71 -11.04
CA CYS A 70 -15.28 2.52 -12.27
C CYS A 70 -16.74 2.25 -11.86
#